data_AF-A0A2E8GXV5-F1
#
_entry.id   AF-A0A2E8GXV5-F1
#
_cell.length_a   1.000
_cell.length_b   1.000
_cell.length_c   1.000
_cell.angle_alpha   90.00
_cell.angle_beta   90.00
_cell.angle_gamma   90.00
#
_symmetry.space_group_name_H-M   'P 1'
#
loop_
_entity.id
_entity.type
_entity.pdbx_description
1 polymer ?
#
loop_
_entity_poly.entity_id
_entity_poly.type
_entity_poly.pdbx_seq_one_letter_code
_entity_poly.pdbx_strand_id
1 'polypeptide(L)'
;MRDVERRGIKGLAMNRDVALSRACGPLSICSVPASLASTARSECMLRKIERWTMRICVCLVCLAVQVKAQSDLPSYTVHRADTQNTIDGVLDEASWRDARPVRPFIFPWHESGEQEPTEARLLWDDRFLYVSFVASDQHISATLRNRDAAVSRDDAVEVFVAPDTANVDDYFNFEFNALGTILDRSPRDGRSSSWNAPGVEVAITIEGTLNDDSDTDDRWTTEIAIPFASFEEYAPRLPPAAGDEWRLNLYRIGGKTNPQFSVWSDTQTEKPQYHVPSRFGLVRFSESRPPSTAVGAVSLGTLKVGLREERPHDRD
;
A
#
# COMPACT_ATOMS: atom_id res chain seq x y z
N MET A 1 25.47 51.01 21.03
CA MET A 1 25.54 52.49 20.97
C MET A 1 24.20 52.97 20.41
N ARG A 2 23.41 53.71 21.20
CA ARG A 2 22.04 54.22 20.91
C ARG A 2 20.90 53.21 20.82
N ASP A 3 19.90 53.42 21.67
CA ASP A 3 18.51 52.99 21.57
C ASP A 3 17.70 53.90 20.64
N VAL A 4 16.62 53.38 20.04
CA VAL A 4 15.42 54.09 19.52
C VAL A 4 14.29 53.03 19.40
N GLU A 5 13.00 53.25 19.66
CA GLU A 5 12.23 54.08 20.62
C GLU A 5 10.80 53.45 20.67
N ARG A 6 10.06 53.58 21.78
CA ARG A 6 8.64 53.16 21.84
C ARG A 6 7.70 54.22 21.27
N ARG A 7 6.67 53.83 20.49
CA ARG A 7 5.43 54.61 20.32
C ARG A 7 4.19 53.71 20.34
N GLY A 8 3.08 54.24 20.82
CA GLY A 8 1.76 53.60 20.85
C GLY A 8 0.67 54.65 21.01
N ILE A 9 -0.56 54.36 20.56
CA ILE A 9 -1.67 55.32 20.56
C ILE A 9 -2.96 54.67 21.10
N LYS A 10 -3.73 55.50 21.81
CA LYS A 10 -5.10 55.31 22.31
C LYS A 10 -6.08 55.00 21.15
N GLY A 11 -7.27 54.43 21.32
CA GLY A 11 -8.13 54.27 22.50
C GLY A 11 -9.34 55.21 22.42
N LEU A 12 -10.58 54.67 22.36
CA LEU A 12 -11.83 55.44 22.27
C LEU A 12 -13.01 54.75 22.99
N ALA A 13 -14.01 55.54 23.39
CA ALA A 13 -15.24 55.15 24.11
C ALA A 13 -16.19 54.30 23.22
N MET A 14 -16.96 53.32 23.71
CA MET A 14 -17.87 53.21 24.87
C MET A 14 -19.21 53.97 24.69
N ASN A 15 -20.33 53.24 24.75
CA ASN A 15 -21.64 53.77 25.14
C ASN A 15 -22.50 52.66 25.80
N ARG A 16 -23.54 53.04 26.56
CA ARG A 16 -24.42 52.16 27.36
C ARG A 16 -25.88 52.21 26.82
N ASP A 17 -26.85 51.38 27.21
CA ASP A 17 -27.58 51.46 28.50
C ASP A 17 -28.63 50.33 28.71
N VAL A 18 -28.82 49.97 30.00
CA VAL A 18 -30.09 49.73 30.77
C VAL A 18 -31.03 48.58 30.31
N ALA A 19 -31.19 47.46 31.06
CA ALA A 19 -31.94 47.23 32.32
C ALA A 19 -33.49 47.40 32.18
N LEU A 20 -34.43 46.81 32.94
CA LEU A 20 -34.60 46.16 34.27
C LEU A 20 -35.75 45.09 34.13
N SER A 21 -36.18 44.19 35.04
CA SER A 21 -35.87 43.77 36.44
C SER A 21 -36.34 42.29 36.66
N ARG A 22 -36.81 41.88 37.85
CA ARG A 22 -37.47 40.59 38.19
C ARG A 22 -38.57 40.75 39.27
N ALA A 23 -39.37 39.68 39.46
CA ALA A 23 -39.82 39.09 40.75
C ALA A 23 -41.28 39.27 41.25
N CYS A 24 -41.68 38.31 42.12
CA CYS A 24 -42.96 38.13 42.85
C CYS A 24 -44.22 37.81 41.99
N GLY A 25 -45.23 37.08 42.49
CA GLY A 25 -45.40 36.35 43.77
C GLY A 25 -46.65 35.43 43.72
N PRO A 26 -46.81 34.44 44.62
CA PRO A 26 -47.76 33.33 44.45
C PRO A 26 -49.11 33.48 45.15
N LEU A 27 -50.10 32.68 44.72
CA LEU A 27 -51.29 32.31 45.50
C LEU A 27 -51.77 30.89 45.12
N SER A 28 -52.59 30.27 45.97
CA SER A 28 -53.10 28.89 45.85
C SER A 28 -54.53 28.82 46.40
N ILE A 29 -55.36 27.85 45.96
CA ILE A 29 -56.50 27.23 46.70
C ILE A 29 -57.25 26.16 45.84
N CYS A 30 -57.65 25.08 46.51
CA CYS A 30 -58.71 24.05 46.35
C CYS A 30 -59.72 24.02 45.15
N SER A 31 -60.50 22.95 44.89
CA SER A 31 -60.39 21.47 45.10
C SER A 31 -61.66 20.72 44.57
N VAL A 32 -61.51 19.47 44.06
CA VAL A 32 -62.55 18.40 43.80
C VAL A 32 -63.85 18.73 43.01
N PRO A 33 -64.72 17.75 42.63
CA PRO A 33 -64.51 16.34 42.25
C PRO A 33 -65.05 16.03 40.81
N ALA A 34 -65.16 14.74 40.44
CA ALA A 34 -65.55 14.28 39.10
C ALA A 34 -67.07 14.03 38.91
N SER A 35 -67.56 14.10 37.66
CA SER A 35 -68.56 13.15 37.13
C SER A 35 -68.57 13.05 35.59
N LEU A 36 -68.83 11.83 35.10
CA LEU A 36 -69.57 11.39 33.88
C LEU A 36 -69.37 12.04 32.49
N ALA A 37 -69.35 11.14 31.48
CA ALA A 37 -69.88 11.30 30.11
C ALA A 37 -69.17 12.27 29.12
N SER A 38 -69.17 12.06 27.80
CA SER A 38 -69.37 10.81 27.00
C SER A 38 -68.72 10.98 25.61
N THR A 39 -68.36 9.86 24.96
CA THR A 39 -68.31 9.67 23.48
C THR A 39 -67.89 10.87 22.60
N ALA A 40 -66.67 11.41 22.79
CA ALA A 40 -66.15 12.50 21.93
C ALA A 40 -64.62 12.54 21.73
N ARG A 41 -63.88 11.45 22.04
CA ARG A 41 -62.39 11.48 22.03
C ARG A 41 -61.68 10.52 21.07
N SER A 42 -62.37 9.57 20.45
CA SER A 42 -61.72 8.46 19.71
C SER A 42 -61.27 8.82 18.28
N GLU A 43 -61.95 9.73 17.58
CA GLU A 43 -61.74 9.92 16.13
C GLU A 43 -60.75 11.05 15.77
N CYS A 44 -60.55 12.03 16.67
CA CYS A 44 -59.66 13.17 16.41
C CYS A 44 -58.16 12.84 16.60
N MET A 45 -57.85 11.77 17.36
CA MET A 45 -56.47 11.45 17.74
C MET A 45 -55.70 10.69 16.65
N LEU A 46 -56.37 9.85 15.86
CA LEU A 46 -55.72 9.03 14.82
C LEU A 46 -55.23 9.87 13.62
N ARG A 47 -56.07 10.79 13.11
CA ARG A 47 -55.75 11.62 11.93
C ARG A 47 -54.60 12.64 12.11
N LYS A 48 -54.02 12.75 13.31
CA LYS A 48 -52.82 13.56 13.57
C LYS A 48 -51.51 12.77 13.57
N ILE A 49 -51.56 11.45 13.72
CA ILE A 49 -50.38 10.57 13.76
C ILE A 49 -49.86 10.32 12.34
N GLU A 50 -50.76 10.13 11.38
CA GLU A 50 -50.48 9.79 9.97
C GLU A 50 -49.63 10.83 9.21
N ARG A 51 -49.56 12.08 9.69
CA ARG A 51 -48.74 13.15 9.07
C ARG A 51 -47.34 13.33 9.68
N TRP A 52 -47.01 12.61 10.75
CA TRP A 52 -45.68 12.64 11.36
C TRP A 52 -44.85 11.39 11.05
N THR A 53 -45.49 10.21 10.99
CA THR A 53 -44.82 8.95 10.57
C THR A 53 -44.22 9.08 9.17
N MET A 54 -44.97 9.67 8.22
CA MET A 54 -44.56 9.83 6.82
C MET A 54 -43.43 10.85 6.58
N ARG A 55 -42.84 11.45 7.63
CA ARG A 55 -41.60 12.26 7.51
C ARG A 55 -40.40 11.62 8.19
N ILE A 56 -40.61 10.76 9.19
CA ILE A 56 -39.51 10.02 9.85
C ILE A 56 -39.02 8.88 8.95
N CYS A 57 -39.92 8.12 8.32
CA CYS A 57 -39.53 7.03 7.42
C CYS A 57 -38.76 7.50 6.17
N VAL A 58 -38.99 8.73 5.69
CA VAL A 58 -38.27 9.27 4.52
C VAL A 58 -36.82 9.67 4.88
N CYS A 59 -36.59 10.21 6.08
CA CYS A 59 -35.23 10.56 6.54
C CYS A 59 -34.36 9.33 6.83
N LEU A 60 -34.97 8.18 7.17
CA LEU A 60 -34.24 6.93 7.46
C LEU A 60 -33.85 6.10 6.22
N VAL A 61 -34.43 6.41 5.04
CA VAL A 61 -34.14 5.67 3.78
C VAL A 61 -33.01 6.30 2.97
N CYS A 62 -32.72 7.59 3.15
CA CYS A 62 -31.71 8.32 2.36
C CYS A 62 -30.35 8.47 3.04
N LEU A 63 -30.14 7.87 4.22
CA LEU A 63 -28.84 7.76 4.89
C LEU A 63 -28.25 6.34 4.73
N ALA A 64 -28.38 5.80 3.53
CA ALA A 64 -27.49 4.77 3.03
C ALA A 64 -26.07 5.38 2.89
N VAL A 65 -25.34 5.42 4.00
CA VAL A 65 -23.91 5.78 4.01
C VAL A 65 -23.21 4.78 3.11
N GLN A 66 -22.80 5.24 1.92
CA GLN A 66 -21.93 4.47 1.04
C GLN A 66 -20.55 4.41 1.68
N VAL A 67 -20.39 3.51 2.65
CA VAL A 67 -19.09 3.03 3.08
C VAL A 67 -18.45 2.42 1.85
N LYS A 68 -17.55 3.16 1.19
CA LYS A 68 -16.62 2.57 0.23
C LYS A 68 -15.89 1.48 1.00
N ALA A 69 -16.12 0.22 0.64
CA ALA A 69 -15.32 -0.88 1.17
C ALA A 69 -13.86 -0.56 0.84
N GLN A 70 -13.04 -0.35 1.86
CA GLN A 70 -11.62 -0.10 1.66
C GLN A 70 -11.03 -1.39 1.10
N SER A 71 -10.27 -1.31 -0.01
CA SER A 71 -9.65 -2.51 -0.57
C SER A 71 -8.69 -3.12 0.45
N ASP A 72 -8.85 -4.43 0.69
CA ASP A 72 -7.95 -5.22 1.53
C ASP A 72 -6.51 -5.05 1.06
N LEU A 73 -5.57 -5.13 2.00
CA LEU A 73 -4.15 -5.03 1.69
C LEU A 73 -3.72 -6.33 0.97
N PRO A 74 -2.95 -6.26 -0.13
CA PRO A 74 -2.41 -7.45 -0.76
C PRO A 74 -1.40 -8.10 0.18
N SER A 75 -1.23 -9.42 0.04
CA SER A 75 -0.28 -10.19 0.84
C SER A 75 0.61 -11.08 0.01
N TYR A 76 1.82 -11.34 0.52
CA TYR A 76 2.85 -12.14 -0.16
C TYR A 76 3.64 -12.98 0.86
N THR A 77 4.11 -14.16 0.45
CA THR A 77 4.95 -15.04 1.27
C THR A 77 6.40 -15.00 0.80
N VAL A 78 7.28 -14.43 1.62
CA VAL A 78 8.72 -14.31 1.34
C VAL A 78 9.40 -15.62 1.68
N HIS A 79 10.02 -16.24 0.67
CA HIS A 79 10.60 -17.59 0.76
C HIS A 79 12.11 -17.56 0.98
N ARG A 80 12.67 -18.60 1.61
CA ARG A 80 14.13 -18.71 1.82
C ARG A 80 14.86 -18.76 0.48
N ALA A 81 15.85 -17.89 0.31
CA ALA A 81 16.79 -17.90 -0.80
C ALA A 81 17.70 -19.15 -0.77
N ASP A 82 18.50 -19.30 -1.83
CA ASP A 82 19.69 -20.15 -1.77
C ASP A 82 20.84 -19.35 -1.13
N THR A 83 21.78 -20.04 -0.48
CA THR A 83 22.87 -19.39 0.30
C THR A 83 23.98 -18.79 -0.58
N GLN A 84 23.69 -18.50 -1.85
CA GLN A 84 24.66 -18.09 -2.87
C GLN A 84 24.08 -17.12 -3.91
N ASN A 85 22.94 -16.48 -3.63
CA ASN A 85 22.43 -15.36 -4.44
C ASN A 85 23.53 -14.29 -4.57
N THR A 86 23.90 -13.94 -5.80
CA THR A 86 25.02 -13.04 -6.11
C THR A 86 24.48 -11.80 -6.81
N ILE A 87 24.57 -10.64 -6.16
CA ILE A 87 23.93 -9.41 -6.64
C ILE A 87 24.70 -8.84 -7.83
N ASP A 88 24.39 -9.34 -9.03
CA ASP A 88 24.96 -8.92 -10.31
C ASP A 88 23.91 -8.38 -11.31
N GLY A 89 22.62 -8.50 -10.98
CA GLY A 89 21.52 -7.97 -11.79
C GLY A 89 20.94 -9.00 -12.76
N VAL A 90 21.36 -10.27 -12.70
CA VAL A 90 20.86 -11.37 -13.54
C VAL A 90 20.13 -12.40 -12.68
N LEU A 91 18.80 -12.47 -12.80
CA LEU A 91 17.93 -13.29 -11.93
C LEU A 91 17.94 -14.79 -12.28
N ASP A 92 19.13 -15.39 -12.29
CA ASP A 92 19.44 -16.73 -12.81
C ASP A 92 19.56 -17.82 -11.73
N GLU A 93 19.57 -17.49 -10.44
CA GLU A 93 19.52 -18.50 -9.38
C GLU A 93 18.20 -19.30 -9.38
N ALA A 94 18.26 -20.53 -8.84
CA ALA A 94 17.06 -21.35 -8.64
C ALA A 94 16.02 -20.66 -7.75
N SER A 95 16.48 -19.98 -6.69
CA SER A 95 15.66 -19.18 -5.81
C SER A 95 14.90 -18.08 -6.56
N TRP A 96 15.55 -17.32 -7.46
CA TRP A 96 14.90 -16.27 -8.24
C TRP A 96 13.94 -16.79 -9.31
N ARG A 97 14.29 -17.90 -10.00
CA ARG A 97 13.41 -18.52 -11.01
C ARG A 97 12.14 -19.10 -10.41
N ASP A 98 12.23 -19.71 -9.23
CA ASP A 98 11.08 -20.33 -8.56
C ASP A 98 10.32 -19.37 -7.63
N ALA A 99 10.89 -18.21 -7.28
CA ALA A 99 10.20 -17.13 -6.57
C ALA A 99 8.97 -16.67 -7.37
N ARG A 100 7.80 -16.67 -6.70
CA ARG A 100 6.57 -16.22 -7.35
C ARG A 100 6.59 -14.69 -7.54
N PRO A 101 6.11 -14.18 -8.68
CA PRO A 101 5.90 -12.75 -8.87
C PRO A 101 5.01 -12.12 -7.79
N VAL A 102 5.45 -10.99 -7.24
CA VAL A 102 4.60 -10.06 -6.47
C VAL A 102 3.63 -9.41 -7.46
N ARG A 103 2.33 -9.68 -7.31
CA ARG A 103 1.29 -9.26 -8.25
C ARG A 103 -0.03 -8.93 -7.50
N PRO A 104 -0.91 -8.10 -8.09
CA PRO A 104 -0.66 -7.29 -9.28
C PRO A 104 0.25 -6.09 -8.97
N PHE A 105 1.01 -5.60 -9.95
CA PHE A 105 1.28 -4.16 -10.02
C PHE A 105 0.11 -3.51 -10.73
N ILE A 106 -0.37 -2.39 -10.20
CA ILE A 106 -1.46 -1.59 -10.75
C ILE A 106 -0.98 -0.16 -11.00
N PHE A 107 -1.71 0.60 -11.82
CA PHE A 107 -1.39 1.99 -12.15
C PHE A 107 -2.54 2.91 -11.68
N PRO A 108 -2.58 3.34 -10.40
CA PRO A 108 -3.74 4.05 -9.84
C PRO A 108 -3.97 5.45 -10.45
N TRP A 109 -2.93 6.01 -11.07
CA TRP A 109 -2.90 7.39 -11.60
C TRP A 109 -2.59 7.41 -13.11
N HIS A 110 -2.90 6.34 -13.83
CA HIS A 110 -2.73 6.31 -15.30
C HIS A 110 -3.75 7.21 -15.99
N GLU A 111 -3.26 8.24 -16.69
CA GLU A 111 -4.08 9.17 -17.48
C GLU A 111 -3.85 9.00 -19.00
N SER A 112 -2.65 8.61 -19.42
CA SER A 112 -2.24 8.42 -20.82
C SER A 112 -0.89 7.67 -20.89
N GLY A 113 -0.41 7.36 -22.10
CA GLY A 113 0.79 6.55 -22.31
C GLY A 113 0.51 5.04 -22.22
N GLU A 114 1.49 4.21 -22.55
CA GLU A 114 1.39 2.76 -22.36
C GLU A 114 1.73 2.38 -20.91
N GLN A 115 1.02 1.38 -20.38
CA GLN A 115 1.25 0.84 -19.03
C GLN A 115 2.32 -0.26 -19.10
N GLU A 116 3.56 0.08 -18.78
CA GLU A 116 4.70 -0.80 -19.05
C GLU A 116 4.92 -1.78 -17.88
N PRO A 117 4.80 -3.11 -18.12
CA PRO A 117 4.72 -4.08 -17.02
C PRO A 117 5.94 -4.08 -16.10
N THR A 118 5.69 -3.92 -14.80
CA THR A 118 6.66 -4.19 -13.74
C THR A 118 6.32 -5.49 -13.03
N GLU A 119 7.29 -6.37 -12.88
CA GLU A 119 7.25 -7.53 -11.99
C GLU A 119 8.29 -7.33 -10.89
N ALA A 120 7.95 -7.70 -9.65
CA ALA A 120 8.92 -7.80 -8.57
C ALA A 120 8.89 -9.20 -7.93
N ARG A 121 9.97 -9.60 -7.26
CA ARG A 121 10.06 -10.85 -6.48
C ARG A 121 10.74 -10.58 -5.14
N LEU A 122 10.41 -11.37 -4.11
CA LEU A 122 10.95 -11.23 -2.76
C LEU A 122 11.46 -12.57 -2.23
N LEU A 123 12.68 -12.55 -1.66
CA LEU A 123 13.34 -13.68 -1.01
C LEU A 123 14.02 -13.22 0.29
N TRP A 124 14.47 -14.15 1.14
CA TRP A 124 15.27 -13.81 2.34
C TRP A 124 16.27 -14.91 2.73
N ASP A 125 17.38 -14.56 3.37
CA ASP A 125 18.27 -15.51 4.06
C ASP A 125 18.47 -15.10 5.54
N ASP A 126 19.51 -15.60 6.22
CA ASP A 126 19.79 -15.20 7.61
C ASP A 126 20.39 -13.78 7.75
N ARG A 127 20.61 -13.06 6.64
CA ARG A 127 21.34 -11.78 6.58
C ARG A 127 20.58 -10.68 5.84
N PHE A 128 19.84 -11.00 4.78
CA PHE A 128 19.23 -10.04 3.85
C PHE A 128 17.75 -10.32 3.59
N LEU A 129 17.00 -9.22 3.39
CA LEU A 129 15.80 -9.20 2.56
C LEU A 129 16.27 -8.93 1.11
N TYR A 130 15.99 -9.87 0.20
CA TYR A 130 16.29 -9.71 -1.23
C TYR A 130 15.04 -9.24 -1.97
N VAL A 131 15.22 -8.26 -2.86
CA VAL A 131 14.16 -7.73 -3.72
C VAL A 131 14.69 -7.68 -5.15
N SER A 132 13.91 -8.18 -6.11
CA SER A 132 14.18 -7.92 -7.53
C SER A 132 13.03 -7.18 -8.18
N PHE A 133 13.34 -6.43 -9.23
CA PHE A 133 12.40 -5.86 -10.17
C PHE A 133 12.83 -6.21 -11.59
N VAL A 134 11.88 -6.59 -12.43
CA VAL A 134 12.02 -6.66 -13.89
C VAL A 134 10.96 -5.72 -14.44
N ALA A 135 11.39 -4.61 -15.02
CA ALA A 135 10.51 -3.55 -15.46
C ALA A 135 10.69 -3.34 -16.97
N SER A 136 9.66 -3.72 -17.74
CA SER A 136 9.59 -3.35 -19.16
C SER A 136 9.54 -1.84 -19.30
N ASP A 137 10.17 -1.36 -20.37
CA ASP A 137 10.24 0.05 -20.73
C ASP A 137 10.77 0.17 -22.16
N GLN A 138 10.26 1.12 -22.93
CA GLN A 138 10.69 1.39 -24.31
C GLN A 138 11.75 2.51 -24.43
N HIS A 139 11.98 3.31 -23.38
CA HIS A 139 12.80 4.53 -23.43
C HIS A 139 13.52 4.78 -22.08
N ILE A 140 14.39 3.85 -21.68
CA ILE A 140 14.99 3.80 -20.34
C ILE A 140 15.92 5.01 -20.15
N SER A 141 15.64 5.79 -19.11
CA SER A 141 16.30 7.06 -18.83
C SER A 141 16.82 7.14 -17.39
N ALA A 142 18.14 7.27 -17.23
CA ALA A 142 18.72 7.55 -15.92
C ALA A 142 20.02 8.37 -16.00
N THR A 143 20.05 9.46 -15.24
CA THR A 143 21.05 10.53 -15.34
C THR A 143 21.68 10.89 -13.99
N LEU A 144 20.97 10.67 -12.88
CA LEU A 144 21.44 10.97 -11.54
C LEU A 144 22.40 9.87 -11.07
N ARG A 145 23.55 10.27 -10.52
CA ARG A 145 24.68 9.39 -10.15
C ARG A 145 25.21 9.59 -8.73
N ASN A 146 24.69 10.59 -8.03
CA ASN A 146 25.05 10.86 -6.64
C ASN A 146 24.03 10.16 -5.74
N ARG A 147 24.49 9.45 -4.70
CA ARG A 147 23.60 8.97 -3.64
C ARG A 147 22.74 10.13 -3.13
N ASP A 148 21.49 9.85 -2.78
CA ASP A 148 20.55 10.80 -2.21
C ASP A 148 20.07 11.92 -3.15
N ALA A 149 20.44 11.86 -4.43
CA ALA A 149 19.75 12.60 -5.47
C ALA A 149 18.29 12.13 -5.60
N ALA A 150 17.41 12.98 -6.17
CA ALA A 150 16.00 12.64 -6.39
C ALA A 150 15.83 11.64 -7.55
N VAL A 151 16.28 10.39 -7.33
CA VAL A 151 16.33 9.29 -8.31
C VAL A 151 14.98 8.96 -8.93
N SER A 152 13.89 9.21 -8.21
CA SER A 152 12.49 9.20 -8.67
C SER A 152 12.14 10.20 -9.79
N ARG A 153 13.14 10.90 -10.37
CA ARG A 153 13.04 11.70 -11.61
C ARG A 153 13.64 11.03 -12.84
N ASP A 154 14.52 10.06 -12.62
CA ASP A 154 14.93 9.09 -13.62
C ASP A 154 13.91 7.94 -13.61
N ASP A 155 14.12 6.90 -14.43
CA ASP A 155 13.47 5.62 -14.26
C ASP A 155 13.97 4.92 -13.00
N ALA A 156 13.07 4.72 -12.04
CA ALA A 156 13.40 4.18 -10.73
C ALA A 156 12.37 3.18 -10.19
N VAL A 157 12.85 2.32 -9.29
CA VAL A 157 12.05 1.40 -8.48
C VAL A 157 12.29 1.67 -7.01
N GLU A 158 11.26 1.47 -6.18
CA GLU A 158 11.32 1.82 -4.77
C GLU A 158 10.79 0.66 -3.89
N VAL A 159 11.45 0.48 -2.74
CA VAL A 159 11.11 -0.51 -1.71
C VAL A 159 10.84 0.24 -0.41
N PHE A 160 9.62 0.16 0.10
CA PHE A 160 9.23 0.77 1.37
C PHE A 160 8.97 -0.32 2.40
N VAL A 161 9.61 -0.26 3.57
CA VAL A 161 9.65 -1.33 4.58
C VAL A 161 9.28 -0.81 5.97
N ALA A 162 8.19 -1.29 6.54
CA ALA A 162 7.88 -1.18 7.98
C ALA A 162 8.10 -2.57 8.62
N PRO A 163 9.20 -2.75 9.40
CA PRO A 163 9.56 -4.05 9.96
C PRO A 163 8.78 -4.44 11.23
N ASP A 164 7.87 -3.56 11.70
CA ASP A 164 6.88 -3.86 12.72
C ASP A 164 5.47 -3.62 12.17
N THR A 165 4.58 -4.60 12.32
CA THR A 165 3.16 -4.48 11.98
C THR A 165 2.36 -3.67 12.99
N ALA A 166 2.87 -3.48 14.21
CA ALA A 166 2.26 -2.60 15.22
C ALA A 166 2.63 -1.12 15.04
N ASN A 167 3.84 -0.82 14.55
CA ASN A 167 4.38 0.54 14.41
C ASN A 167 4.67 0.89 12.95
N VAL A 168 3.65 0.78 12.08
CA VAL A 168 3.83 0.89 10.61
C VAL A 168 4.35 2.25 10.13
N ASP A 169 4.19 3.30 10.93
CA ASP A 169 4.73 4.62 10.61
C ASP A 169 6.27 4.66 10.69
N ASP A 170 6.91 3.76 11.44
CA ASP A 170 8.38 3.64 11.51
C ASP A 170 8.96 2.83 10.34
N TYR A 171 8.63 3.28 9.12
CA TYR A 171 9.09 2.69 7.87
C TYR A 171 10.33 3.40 7.28
N PHE A 172 11.09 2.60 6.54
CA PHE A 172 12.22 2.96 5.70
C PHE A 172 11.78 3.05 4.24
N ASN A 173 12.48 3.85 3.43
CA ASN A 173 12.37 3.79 1.96
C ASN A 173 13.74 3.69 1.31
N PHE A 174 13.84 2.88 0.26
CA PHE A 174 15.01 2.67 -0.56
C PHE A 174 14.59 2.84 -2.03
N GLU A 175 15.16 3.80 -2.74
CA GLU A 175 14.85 4.16 -4.12
C GLU A 175 16.10 3.92 -4.98
N PHE A 176 15.94 3.29 -6.15
CA PHE A 176 17.03 2.90 -7.04
C PHE A 176 16.67 3.27 -8.49
N ASN A 177 17.48 4.11 -9.16
CA ASN A 177 17.31 4.34 -10.60
C ASN A 177 17.96 3.24 -11.45
N ALA A 178 17.69 3.24 -12.76
CA ALA A 178 18.33 2.36 -13.75
C ALA A 178 19.86 2.56 -13.92
N LEU A 179 20.52 3.32 -13.04
CA LEU A 179 21.99 3.37 -12.89
C LEU A 179 22.49 2.71 -11.60
N GLY A 180 21.60 2.16 -10.76
CA GLY A 180 21.92 1.63 -9.43
C GLY A 180 22.22 2.73 -8.41
N THR A 181 21.83 3.98 -8.70
CA THR A 181 22.02 5.10 -7.76
C THR A 181 20.98 5.01 -6.66
N ILE A 182 21.45 4.93 -5.42
CA ILE A 182 20.63 4.74 -4.24
C ILE A 182 20.19 6.10 -3.67
N LEU A 183 18.93 6.21 -3.28
CA LEU A 183 18.49 7.11 -2.21
C LEU A 183 17.86 6.24 -1.13
N ASP A 184 18.25 6.40 0.13
CA ASP A 184 17.71 5.58 1.21
C ASP A 184 17.50 6.35 2.52
N ARG A 185 16.45 5.99 3.26
CA ARG A 185 15.95 6.76 4.42
C ARG A 185 15.50 5.87 5.56
N SER A 186 15.81 6.28 6.79
CA SER A 186 15.37 5.66 8.03
C SER A 186 14.43 6.59 8.83
N PRO A 187 13.48 6.05 9.60
CA PRO A 187 12.67 6.84 10.54
C PRO A 187 13.53 7.59 11.59
N ARG A 188 14.74 7.12 11.91
CA ARG A 188 15.64 7.65 12.95
C ARG A 188 15.80 9.18 12.93
N ASP A 189 16.07 9.74 11.76
CA ASP A 189 16.26 11.18 11.54
C ASP A 189 15.13 11.75 10.66
N GLY A 190 13.90 11.27 10.88
CA GLY A 190 12.69 11.77 10.20
C GLY A 190 12.64 11.49 8.70
N ARG A 191 13.35 10.47 8.21
CA ARG A 191 13.59 10.18 6.78
C ARG A 191 14.29 11.34 6.04
N SER A 192 15.38 11.83 6.63
CA SER A 192 16.31 12.78 6.01
C SER A 192 17.55 12.09 5.41
N SER A 193 18.31 12.82 4.58
CA SER A 193 19.51 12.33 3.86
C SER A 193 20.79 12.33 4.68
N SER A 194 20.69 12.13 6.00
CA SER A 194 21.86 11.96 6.90
C SER A 194 22.13 10.49 7.23
N TRP A 195 21.18 9.60 6.98
CA TRP A 195 21.30 8.17 7.20
C TRP A 195 21.55 7.42 5.89
N ASN A 196 22.48 6.47 5.94
CA ASN A 196 22.81 5.55 4.87
C ASN A 196 22.73 4.13 5.43
N ALA A 197 21.99 3.25 4.76
CA ALA A 197 21.86 1.86 5.12
C ALA A 197 23.22 1.13 5.07
N PRO A 198 23.57 0.36 6.12
CA PRO A 198 24.85 -0.32 6.19
C PRO A 198 24.83 -1.58 5.31
N GLY A 199 25.52 -1.53 4.17
CA GLY A 199 25.77 -2.72 3.33
C GLY A 199 24.63 -3.12 2.39
N VAL A 200 23.76 -2.20 1.98
CA VAL A 200 22.84 -2.45 0.86
C VAL A 200 23.65 -2.70 -0.42
N GLU A 201 23.36 -3.79 -1.10
CA GLU A 201 23.93 -4.18 -2.39
C GLU A 201 22.85 -4.01 -3.47
N VAL A 202 23.22 -3.47 -4.63
CA VAL A 202 22.34 -3.31 -5.78
C VAL A 202 23.12 -3.51 -7.09
N ALA A 203 22.51 -4.18 -8.06
CA ALA A 203 23.03 -4.31 -9.41
C ALA A 203 21.91 -4.16 -10.45
N ILE A 204 22.28 -3.76 -11.67
CA ILE A 204 21.35 -3.45 -12.77
C ILE A 204 21.80 -4.17 -14.04
N THR A 205 20.86 -4.85 -14.70
CA THR A 205 20.97 -5.23 -16.12
C THR A 205 20.03 -4.36 -16.95
N ILE A 206 20.44 -3.98 -18.15
CA ILE A 206 19.61 -3.25 -19.11
C ILE A 206 19.60 -4.01 -20.44
N GLU A 207 18.40 -4.26 -20.96
CA GLU A 207 18.18 -4.84 -22.27
C GLU A 207 17.65 -3.73 -23.20
N GLY A 208 18.55 -2.81 -23.56
CA GLY A 208 18.26 -1.54 -24.23
C GLY A 208 19.45 -0.56 -24.29
N THR A 209 19.21 0.66 -24.76
CA THR A 209 20.18 1.75 -24.96
C THR A 209 19.92 2.93 -24.01
N LEU A 210 20.39 2.80 -22.76
CA LEU A 210 20.16 3.77 -21.68
C LEU A 210 20.41 5.25 -22.07
N ASN A 211 19.35 6.06 -21.98
CA ASN A 211 19.22 7.48 -22.35
C ASN A 211 19.15 7.83 -23.85
N ASP A 212 18.89 6.88 -24.75
CA ASP A 212 18.61 7.16 -26.16
C ASP A 212 17.10 6.99 -26.46
N ASP A 213 16.41 8.06 -26.89
CA ASP A 213 15.00 7.95 -27.35
C ASP A 213 14.90 7.67 -28.86
N SER A 214 16.01 7.35 -29.55
CA SER A 214 16.02 7.15 -31.01
C SER A 214 15.88 5.69 -31.46
N ASP A 215 16.07 4.72 -30.55
CA ASP A 215 15.70 3.32 -30.70
C ASP A 215 14.54 2.93 -29.77
N THR A 216 14.50 1.69 -29.28
CA THR A 216 13.38 1.17 -28.46
C THR A 216 13.88 0.01 -27.60
N ASP A 217 13.71 0.16 -26.30
CA ASP A 217 14.17 -0.79 -25.28
C ASP A 217 13.17 -1.95 -25.05
N ASP A 218 13.63 -3.00 -24.34
CA ASP A 218 12.81 -4.12 -23.87
C ASP A 218 12.45 -3.94 -22.38
N ARG A 219 13.48 -3.78 -21.54
CA ARG A 219 13.38 -3.71 -20.08
C ARG A 219 14.69 -3.31 -19.40
N TRP A 220 14.60 -3.06 -18.11
CA TRP A 220 15.72 -3.15 -17.17
C TRP A 220 15.37 -4.04 -15.98
N THR A 221 16.41 -4.60 -15.37
CA THR A 221 16.33 -5.49 -14.20
C THR A 221 17.11 -4.86 -13.05
N THR A 222 16.48 -4.75 -11.88
CA THR A 222 17.14 -4.37 -10.62
C THR A 222 17.22 -5.60 -9.73
N GLU A 223 18.38 -5.86 -9.14
CA GLU A 223 18.55 -6.83 -8.07
C GLU A 223 19.10 -6.13 -6.83
N ILE A 224 18.50 -6.38 -5.66
CA ILE A 224 18.77 -5.67 -4.41
C ILE A 224 18.91 -6.69 -3.27
N ALA A 225 19.93 -6.52 -2.44
CA ALA A 225 20.01 -7.15 -1.12
C ALA A 225 20.07 -6.08 -0.02
N ILE A 226 19.07 -6.08 0.86
CA ILE A 226 18.96 -5.15 1.99
C ILE A 226 19.29 -5.90 3.28
N PRO A 227 20.43 -5.63 3.95
CA PRO A 227 20.77 -6.31 5.19
C PRO A 227 19.73 -6.09 6.28
N PHE A 228 19.43 -7.14 7.03
CA PHE A 228 18.53 -7.07 8.18
C PHE A 228 19.04 -6.08 9.24
N ALA A 229 20.35 -5.88 9.34
CA ALA A 229 20.98 -4.83 10.16
C ALA A 229 20.49 -3.40 9.85
N SER A 230 19.96 -3.14 8.64
CA SER A 230 19.37 -1.84 8.28
C SER A 230 18.16 -1.48 9.13
N PHE A 231 17.48 -2.48 9.71
CA PHE A 231 16.24 -2.37 10.47
C PHE A 231 16.42 -2.49 11.99
N GLU A 232 17.67 -2.47 12.48
CA GLU A 232 17.98 -2.48 13.91
C GLU A 232 17.27 -1.33 14.66
N GLU A 233 16.89 -1.59 15.92
CA GLU A 233 15.99 -0.77 16.77
C GLU A 233 14.51 -0.69 16.33
N TYR A 234 14.16 -0.98 15.07
CA TYR A 234 12.79 -0.85 14.55
C TYR A 234 12.07 -2.19 14.32
N ALA A 235 12.80 -3.24 13.98
CA ALA A 235 12.24 -4.59 13.87
C ALA A 235 12.08 -5.25 15.26
N PRO A 236 10.95 -5.93 15.56
CA PRO A 236 10.79 -6.67 16.82
C PRO A 236 11.79 -7.82 16.99
N ARG A 237 12.37 -8.31 15.90
CA ARG A 237 13.39 -9.36 15.84
C ARG A 237 14.15 -9.32 14.51
N LEU A 238 15.45 -9.62 14.53
CA LEU A 238 16.31 -9.74 13.35
C LEU A 238 17.25 -10.95 13.46
N PRO A 239 17.44 -11.74 12.37
CA PRO A 239 16.55 -11.77 11.21
C PRO A 239 15.13 -12.20 11.61
N PRO A 240 14.13 -12.02 10.72
CA PRO A 240 12.82 -12.65 10.86
C PRO A 240 12.92 -14.18 10.98
N ALA A 241 11.80 -14.85 11.27
CA ALA A 241 11.67 -16.29 11.02
C ALA A 241 10.24 -16.67 10.62
N ALA A 242 10.04 -17.95 10.32
CA ALA A 242 8.76 -18.61 10.04
C ALA A 242 7.54 -17.93 10.68
N GLY A 243 6.70 -17.30 9.86
CA GLY A 243 5.42 -16.75 10.27
C GLY A 243 5.44 -15.32 10.81
N ASP A 244 6.61 -14.68 11.00
CA ASP A 244 6.70 -13.23 11.22
C ASP A 244 6.06 -12.48 10.04
N GLU A 245 5.46 -11.32 10.32
CA GLU A 245 4.85 -10.44 9.32
C GLU A 245 5.37 -9.02 9.41
N TRP A 246 5.81 -8.48 8.27
CA TRP A 246 6.22 -7.09 8.06
C TRP A 246 5.24 -6.39 7.11
N ARG A 247 5.32 -5.06 7.01
CA ARG A 247 4.56 -4.26 6.05
C ARG A 247 5.50 -3.74 4.97
N LEU A 248 5.12 -3.90 3.71
CA LEU A 248 5.96 -3.56 2.56
C LEU A 248 5.13 -2.90 1.46
N ASN A 249 5.72 -1.98 0.70
CA ASN A 249 5.20 -1.64 -0.62
C ASN A 249 6.34 -1.55 -1.65
N LEU A 250 5.99 -1.78 -2.91
CA LEU A 250 6.89 -1.81 -4.04
C LEU A 250 6.34 -0.91 -5.14
N TYR A 251 7.21 -0.08 -5.72
CA TYR A 251 6.83 0.97 -6.65
C TYR A 251 7.73 0.99 -7.90
N ARG A 252 7.17 1.36 -9.05
CA ARG A 252 7.88 1.84 -10.24
C ARG A 252 7.49 3.30 -10.45
N ILE A 253 8.47 4.16 -10.60
CA ILE A 253 8.31 5.62 -10.68
C ILE A 253 9.18 6.22 -11.78
N GLY A 254 8.74 7.37 -12.28
CA GLY A 254 9.58 8.28 -13.06
C GLY A 254 9.66 7.87 -14.53
N GLY A 255 10.80 8.16 -15.14
CA GLY A 255 10.99 8.06 -16.59
C GLY A 255 10.70 9.35 -17.34
N LYS A 256 11.49 9.56 -18.40
CA LYS A 256 11.54 10.82 -19.16
C LYS A 256 10.49 10.89 -20.27
N THR A 257 10.25 9.78 -20.96
CA THR A 257 9.50 9.76 -22.24
C THR A 257 8.10 9.13 -22.09
N ASN A 258 7.97 8.06 -21.30
CA ASN A 258 6.66 7.48 -20.93
C ASN A 258 6.56 7.27 -19.40
N PRO A 259 6.26 8.33 -18.61
CA PRO A 259 6.43 8.27 -17.16
C PRO A 259 5.56 7.21 -16.47
N GLN A 260 6.20 6.22 -15.84
CA GLN A 260 5.54 5.10 -15.17
C GLN A 260 5.24 5.42 -13.71
N PHE A 261 4.03 5.08 -13.25
CA PHE A 261 3.61 5.22 -11.85
C PHE A 261 2.80 3.98 -11.42
N SER A 262 3.49 2.88 -11.14
CA SER A 262 2.87 1.60 -10.77
C SER A 262 3.21 1.17 -9.35
N VAL A 263 2.26 0.49 -8.68
CA VAL A 263 2.34 0.13 -7.26
C VAL A 263 1.85 -1.29 -7.02
N TRP A 264 2.43 -2.01 -6.05
CA TRP A 264 1.89 -3.30 -5.60
C TRP A 264 0.62 -3.13 -4.75
N SER A 265 0.68 -2.28 -3.71
CA SER A 265 -0.47 -1.98 -2.85
C SER A 265 -0.98 -0.55 -3.07
N ASP A 266 -2.27 -0.46 -3.41
CA ASP A 266 -2.98 0.79 -3.66
C ASP A 266 -2.92 1.73 -2.45
N THR A 267 -2.30 2.91 -2.61
CA THR A 267 -2.21 3.95 -1.58
C THR A 267 -3.49 4.78 -1.45
N GLN A 268 -4.46 4.63 -2.36
CA GLN A 268 -5.78 5.27 -2.35
C GLN A 268 -5.75 6.81 -2.40
N THR A 269 -4.64 7.41 -2.83
CA THR A 269 -4.49 8.87 -2.98
C THR A 269 -4.93 9.35 -4.36
N GLU A 270 -5.47 10.57 -4.44
CA GLU A 270 -5.92 11.21 -5.71
C GLU A 270 -4.78 11.37 -6.73
N LYS A 271 -3.53 11.46 -6.25
CA LYS A 271 -2.32 11.73 -7.03
C LYS A 271 -1.17 10.84 -6.53
N PRO A 272 -0.10 10.64 -7.33
CA PRO A 272 1.11 9.92 -6.92
C PRO A 272 1.60 10.35 -5.54
N GLN A 273 1.50 9.43 -4.57
CA GLN A 273 1.95 9.59 -3.20
C GLN A 273 2.19 8.20 -2.60
N TYR A 274 3.42 7.99 -2.17
CA TYR A 274 4.00 6.70 -1.82
C TYR A 274 4.23 6.55 -0.30
N HIS A 275 4.36 7.68 0.41
CA HIS A 275 4.56 7.74 1.86
C HIS A 275 3.26 7.50 2.65
N VAL A 276 2.60 6.36 2.40
CA VAL A 276 1.30 5.98 2.98
C VAL A 276 1.41 4.61 3.69
N PRO A 277 2.12 4.53 4.85
CA PRO A 277 2.43 3.26 5.53
C PRO A 277 1.21 2.44 5.92
N SER A 278 0.10 3.08 6.27
CA SER A 278 -1.17 2.41 6.54
C SER A 278 -1.67 1.56 5.36
N ARG A 279 -1.24 1.87 4.14
CA ARG A 279 -1.60 1.18 2.88
C ARG A 279 -0.52 0.24 2.33
N PHE A 280 0.59 0.04 3.02
CA PHE A 280 1.57 -0.99 2.63
C PHE A 280 0.95 -2.39 2.69
N GLY A 281 1.29 -3.27 1.76
CA GLY A 281 0.90 -4.69 1.77
C GLY A 281 1.50 -5.45 2.95
N LEU A 282 1.10 -6.72 3.11
CA LEU A 282 1.51 -7.60 4.21
C LEU A 282 2.46 -8.68 3.68
N VAL A 283 3.69 -8.75 4.18
CA VAL A 283 4.66 -9.78 3.78
C VAL A 283 4.94 -10.72 4.95
N ARG A 284 4.79 -12.03 4.72
CA ARG A 284 5.00 -13.08 5.74
C ARG A 284 6.22 -13.92 5.39
N PHE A 285 7.13 -14.12 6.34
CA PHE A 285 8.35 -14.90 6.12
C PHE A 285 8.08 -16.41 6.24
N SER A 286 8.66 -17.21 5.35
CA SER A 286 8.58 -18.68 5.34
C SER A 286 9.98 -19.30 5.27
N GLU A 287 10.22 -20.33 6.11
CA GLU A 287 11.42 -21.18 6.03
C GLU A 287 11.42 -22.09 4.80
N SER A 288 10.29 -22.23 4.12
CA SER A 288 10.27 -22.96 2.86
C SER A 288 10.97 -22.12 1.78
N ARG A 289 11.81 -22.78 1.01
CA ARG A 289 12.23 -22.31 -0.32
C ARG A 289 11.00 -22.06 -1.22
N PRO A 290 11.14 -21.31 -2.32
CA PRO A 290 10.08 -21.17 -3.29
C PRO A 290 9.61 -22.54 -3.82
N PRO A 291 8.30 -22.74 -4.06
CA PRO A 291 7.79 -24.00 -4.60
C PRO A 291 8.16 -24.12 -6.08
N SER A 292 9.01 -25.08 -6.43
CA SER A 292 9.61 -25.12 -7.77
C SER A 292 8.59 -25.11 -8.90
N THR A 293 8.85 -24.28 -9.90
CA THR A 293 7.99 -24.02 -11.07
C THR A 293 8.05 -25.13 -12.12
N ALA A 294 8.85 -26.18 -11.87
CA ALA A 294 8.84 -27.45 -12.59
C ALA A 294 7.49 -28.18 -12.44
N VAL A 295 6.47 -27.70 -13.15
CA VAL A 295 5.13 -28.31 -13.22
C VAL A 295 5.27 -29.77 -13.59
N GLY A 296 4.67 -30.64 -12.78
CA GLY A 296 4.80 -32.08 -12.93
C GLY A 296 4.38 -32.55 -14.32
N ALA A 297 5.35 -33.05 -15.08
CA ALA A 297 5.10 -33.97 -16.18
C ALA A 297 4.52 -35.27 -15.61
N VAL A 298 3.23 -35.26 -15.28
CA VAL A 298 2.48 -36.46 -14.90
C VAL A 298 2.56 -37.41 -16.08
N SER A 299 3.41 -38.43 -15.95
CA SER A 299 3.47 -39.51 -16.91
C SER A 299 2.08 -40.15 -16.97
N LEU A 300 1.36 -39.88 -18.05
CA LEU A 300 0.11 -40.55 -18.39
C LEU A 300 0.43 -42.02 -18.69
N GLY A 301 0.55 -42.80 -17.62
CA GLY A 301 0.89 -44.21 -17.67
C GLY A 301 -0.02 -44.92 -18.66
N THR A 302 0.58 -45.49 -19.70
CA THR A 302 -0.16 -45.99 -20.86
C THR A 302 -1.17 -47.06 -20.43
N LEU A 303 -2.44 -46.67 -20.38
CA LEU A 303 -3.57 -47.57 -20.16
C LEU A 303 -3.62 -48.54 -21.34
N LYS A 304 -2.95 -49.69 -21.19
CA LYS A 304 -3.08 -50.84 -22.08
C LYS A 304 -4.53 -51.33 -22.00
N VAL A 305 -5.37 -50.80 -22.88
CA VAL A 305 -6.68 -51.37 -23.19
C VAL A 305 -6.43 -52.78 -23.71
N GLY A 306 -6.68 -53.77 -22.85
CA GLY A 306 -6.56 -55.17 -23.20
C GLY A 306 -7.64 -55.53 -24.22
N LEU A 307 -7.28 -55.53 -25.51
CA LEU A 307 -8.10 -56.15 -26.54
C LEU A 307 -8.27 -57.62 -26.18
N ARG A 308 -9.51 -58.01 -25.92
CA ARG A 308 -9.88 -59.36 -25.53
C ARG A 308 -9.98 -60.19 -26.80
N GLU A 309 -9.00 -61.05 -27.05
CA GLU A 309 -9.07 -61.99 -28.17
C GLU A 309 -10.32 -62.87 -28.03
N GLU A 310 -11.18 -62.87 -29.06
CA GLU A 310 -12.25 -63.85 -29.15
C GLU A 310 -11.63 -65.20 -29.54
N ARG A 311 -11.94 -66.24 -28.77
CA ARG A 311 -11.46 -67.59 -29.09
C ARG A 311 -12.14 -68.10 -30.36
N PRO A 312 -11.40 -68.69 -31.32
CA PRO A 312 -11.99 -69.35 -32.47
C PRO A 312 -13.03 -70.40 -32.04
N HIS A 313 -14.07 -70.53 -32.86
CA HIS A 313 -15.09 -71.55 -32.66
C HIS A 313 -14.52 -72.92 -33.03
N ASP A 314 -14.31 -73.78 -32.03
CA ASP A 314 -13.82 -75.12 -32.28
C ASP A 314 -14.83 -75.94 -33.09
N ARG A 315 -14.32 -76.88 -33.90
CA ARG A 315 -15.10 -77.87 -34.65
C ARG A 315 -14.33 -79.20 -34.63
N ASP A 316 -14.87 -80.16 -33.89
CA ASP A 316 -15.06 -81.56 -34.27
C ASP A 316 -16.00 -82.23 -33.24
#